data_AF-A0A5J6V2Z4-F1
#
_entry.id   AF-A0A5J6V2Z4-F1
#
_cell.length_a   1.000
_cell.length_b   1.000
_cell.length_c   1.000
_cell.angle_alpha   90.00
_cell.angle_beta   90.00
_cell.angle_gamma   90.00
#
_symmetry.space_group_name_H-M   'P 1'
#
loop_
_entity.id
_entity.type
_entity.pdbx_description
1 polymer ?
#
loop_
_entity_poly.entity_id
_entity_poly.type
_entity_poly.pdbx_seq_one_letter_code
_entity_poly.pdbx_strand_id
1 'polypeptide(L)'
;MAPESHTQVLRLTYANLRWLLVLLPAVLFVVTVGAAIQQGHLETSISGYYGGPVRDVFVGVMIGVAVLLLAYQGATYFEDYNLGGAGFYAVFVALVPTGLAETLAGLRSGVSFSGQGISAAEYVWSLRFSLTVVALLALALFALELRARERMRALVTGDPISLVFVVVTGGTLLSFLGLAMWQLWAPPVEEVTMEGLRLTGLPVVGEVQLRVHDLAAIFLICALAVAVWSHAWPRAAARRSRERLESHELVYLAGYRVIFVLMVLGPLVAWGIARTFAPGHLVIFLEWWEIALFCLFWVVETRRQARLLSAPPSAPLAARSSVPSAAPSSVPLMEPASSSKTMAPEATSSSSSSSVNAANCSSESST
;
A
#
# COMPACT_ATOMS: atom_id res chain seq x y z
N MET A 1 20.28 30.94 3.37
CA MET A 1 19.34 30.63 2.29
C MET A 1 17.93 30.80 2.86
N ALA A 2 17.08 31.64 2.25
CA ALA A 2 15.80 32.01 2.86
C ALA A 2 14.84 30.80 2.91
N PRO A 3 14.05 30.62 4.00
CA PRO A 3 13.17 29.46 4.19
C PRO A 3 12.17 29.23 3.04
N GLU A 4 11.76 30.29 2.33
CA GLU A 4 10.86 30.19 1.17
C GLU A 4 11.45 29.39 0.00
N SER A 5 12.78 29.47 -0.22
CA SER A 5 13.45 28.74 -1.31
C SER A 5 13.44 27.22 -1.09
N HIS A 6 13.57 26.77 0.16
CA HIS A 6 13.53 25.34 0.51
C HIS A 6 12.13 24.76 0.30
N THR A 7 11.09 25.47 0.72
CA THR A 7 9.70 25.03 0.52
C THR A 7 9.34 24.95 -0.96
N GLN A 8 9.83 25.88 -1.78
CA GLN A 8 9.60 25.86 -3.23
C GLN A 8 10.29 24.65 -3.89
N VAL A 9 11.54 24.37 -3.53
CA VAL A 9 12.28 23.19 -4.05
C VAL A 9 11.54 21.90 -3.70
N LEU A 10 11.11 21.74 -2.45
CA LEU A 10 10.34 20.56 -2.03
C LEU A 10 9.05 20.41 -2.84
N ARG A 11 8.27 21.48 -3.03
CA ARG A 11 7.03 21.44 -3.81
C ARG A 11 7.27 21.00 -5.26
N LEU A 12 8.31 21.54 -5.89
CA LEU A 12 8.68 21.18 -7.26
C LEU A 12 9.12 19.72 -7.36
N THR A 13 9.95 19.25 -6.42
CA THR A 13 10.38 17.85 -6.36
C THR A 13 9.17 16.91 -6.25
N TYR A 14 8.26 17.15 -5.31
CA TYR A 14 7.07 16.31 -5.16
C TYR A 14 6.11 16.38 -6.36
N ALA A 15 5.98 17.54 -7.01
CA ALA A 15 5.21 17.66 -8.24
C ALA A 15 5.81 16.81 -9.36
N ASN A 16 7.14 16.84 -9.52
CA ASN A 16 7.86 16.04 -10.51
C ASN A 16 7.72 14.54 -10.23
N LEU A 17 7.83 14.10 -8.97
CA LEU A 17 7.63 12.70 -8.58
C LEU A 17 6.24 12.21 -8.99
N ARG A 18 5.18 12.97 -8.70
CA ARG A 18 3.81 12.60 -9.08
C ARG A 18 3.61 12.55 -10.59
N TRP A 19 4.19 13.48 -11.34
CA TRP A 19 4.11 13.43 -12.80
C TRP A 19 4.87 12.24 -13.38
N LEU A 20 6.03 11.87 -12.83
CA LEU A 20 6.73 10.66 -13.25
C LEU A 20 5.92 9.39 -12.96
N LEU A 21 5.19 9.35 -11.84
CA LEU A 21 4.25 8.27 -11.51
C LEU A 21 3.03 8.21 -12.46
N VAL A 22 2.73 9.28 -13.20
CA VAL A 22 1.74 9.25 -14.29
C VAL A 22 2.38 8.84 -15.61
N LEU A 23 3.51 9.47 -15.96
CA LEU A 23 4.13 9.36 -17.28
C LEU A 23 4.75 7.99 -17.52
N LEU A 24 5.43 7.39 -16.53
CA LEU A 24 6.09 6.09 -16.72
C LEU A 24 5.08 4.96 -17.00
N PRO A 25 4.00 4.76 -16.21
CA PRO A 25 2.98 3.77 -16.56
C PRO A 25 2.23 4.10 -17.85
N ALA A 26 2.01 5.39 -18.16
CA ALA A 26 1.41 5.79 -19.44
C ALA A 26 2.28 5.40 -20.64
N VAL A 27 3.62 5.52 -20.53
CA VAL A 27 4.55 5.01 -21.55
C VAL A 27 4.38 3.50 -21.72
N LEU A 28 4.29 2.74 -20.63
CA LEU A 28 4.08 1.30 -20.70
C LEU A 28 2.74 0.94 -21.38
N PHE A 29 1.67 1.66 -21.07
CA PHE A 29 0.37 1.51 -21.73
C PHE A 29 0.49 1.78 -23.25
N VAL A 30 1.10 2.90 -23.64
CA VAL A 30 1.25 3.27 -25.05
C VAL A 30 2.11 2.26 -25.82
N VAL A 31 3.22 1.81 -25.24
CA VAL A 31 4.13 0.85 -25.89
C VAL A 31 3.47 -0.51 -26.04
N THR A 32 2.74 -1.00 -25.04
CA THR A 32 2.04 -2.30 -25.13
C THR A 32 0.88 -2.26 -26.14
N VAL A 33 0.10 -1.18 -26.19
CA VAL A 33 -0.92 -0.98 -27.22
C VAL A 33 -0.28 -0.90 -28.62
N GLY A 34 0.80 -0.12 -28.77
CA GLY A 34 1.52 0.02 -30.03
C GLY A 34 2.11 -1.30 -30.52
N ALA A 35 2.69 -2.09 -29.61
CA ALA A 35 3.21 -3.42 -29.91
C ALA A 35 2.11 -4.38 -30.36
N ALA A 36 0.95 -4.40 -29.68
CA ALA A 36 -0.19 -5.21 -30.08
C ALA A 36 -0.69 -4.87 -31.50
N ILE A 37 -0.76 -3.57 -31.83
CA ILE A 37 -1.14 -3.10 -33.17
C ILE A 37 -0.11 -3.54 -34.21
N GLN A 38 1.18 -3.37 -33.93
CA GLN A 38 2.26 -3.69 -34.86
C GLN A 38 2.36 -5.20 -35.13
N GLN A 39 2.19 -6.03 -34.10
CA GLN A 39 2.29 -7.48 -34.19
C GLN A 39 1.03 -8.14 -34.74
N GLY A 40 -0.11 -7.43 -34.71
CA GLY A 40 -1.41 -7.96 -35.14
C GLY A 40 -2.01 -8.99 -34.18
N HIS A 41 -1.40 -9.19 -33.00
CA HIS A 41 -1.94 -10.00 -31.91
C HIS A 41 -1.74 -9.29 -30.58
N LEU A 42 -2.67 -9.53 -29.65
CA LEU A 42 -2.61 -9.02 -28.28
C LEU A 42 -2.00 -10.09 -27.38
N GLU A 43 -1.08 -9.71 -26.50
CA GLU A 43 -0.57 -10.66 -25.49
C GLU A 43 -1.60 -10.91 -24.38
N THR A 44 -1.48 -12.04 -23.71
CA THR A 44 -2.40 -12.38 -22.61
C THR A 44 -2.19 -11.50 -21.37
N SER A 45 -0.98 -10.97 -21.18
CA SER A 45 -0.60 -9.97 -20.17
C SER A 45 0.49 -9.01 -20.70
N ILE A 46 0.63 -7.83 -20.10
CA ILE A 46 1.72 -6.88 -20.32
C ILE A 46 3.07 -7.56 -20.09
N SER A 47 3.17 -8.36 -19.04
CA SER A 47 4.36 -9.16 -18.74
C SER A 47 4.60 -10.30 -19.74
N GLY A 48 3.64 -10.66 -20.60
CA GLY A 48 3.85 -11.57 -21.73
C GLY A 48 4.84 -11.01 -22.74
N TYR A 49 4.92 -9.69 -22.87
CA TYR A 49 5.89 -9.01 -23.73
C TYR A 49 7.35 -9.10 -23.23
N TYR A 50 7.59 -9.72 -22.07
CA TYR A 50 8.94 -9.88 -21.50
C TYR A 50 9.90 -10.65 -22.42
N GLY A 51 9.39 -11.53 -23.28
CA GLY A 51 10.21 -12.25 -24.27
C GLY A 51 10.63 -11.42 -25.48
N GLY A 52 10.13 -10.19 -25.64
CA GLY A 52 10.31 -9.37 -26.84
C GLY A 52 10.96 -8.00 -26.58
N PRO A 53 11.00 -7.12 -27.60
CA PRO A 53 11.65 -5.80 -27.52
C PRO A 53 11.04 -4.84 -26.48
N VAL A 54 9.78 -5.07 -26.10
CA VAL A 54 9.06 -4.26 -25.10
C VAL A 54 9.55 -4.54 -23.67
N ARG A 55 10.28 -5.65 -23.45
CA ARG A 55 10.85 -6.03 -22.16
C ARG A 55 11.61 -4.88 -21.50
N ASP A 56 12.53 -4.24 -22.21
CA ASP A 56 13.40 -3.23 -21.61
C ASP A 56 12.62 -2.02 -21.11
N VAL A 57 11.57 -1.63 -21.84
CA VAL A 57 10.64 -0.57 -21.43
C VAL A 57 9.84 -1.01 -20.20
N PHE A 58 9.31 -2.24 -20.20
CA PHE A 58 8.57 -2.79 -19.07
C PHE A 58 9.42 -2.81 -17.79
N VAL A 59 10.63 -3.39 -17.85
CA VAL A 59 11.53 -3.46 -16.70
C VAL A 59 11.93 -2.05 -16.24
N GLY A 60 12.32 -1.18 -17.17
CA GLY A 60 12.72 0.20 -16.86
C GLY A 60 11.61 1.00 -16.20
N VAL A 61 10.38 0.92 -16.70
CA VAL A 61 9.21 1.58 -16.12
C VAL A 61 8.91 1.02 -14.73
N MET A 62 8.89 -0.31 -14.56
CA MET A 62 8.56 -0.92 -13.28
C MET A 62 9.59 -0.61 -12.19
N ILE A 63 10.89 -0.62 -12.53
CA ILE A 63 11.95 -0.19 -11.59
C ILE A 63 11.84 1.30 -11.29
N GLY A 64 11.59 2.15 -12.30
CA GLY A 64 11.39 3.58 -12.11
C GLY A 64 10.21 3.88 -11.17
N VAL A 65 9.06 3.25 -11.42
CA VAL A 65 7.87 3.34 -10.56
C VAL A 65 8.18 2.85 -9.15
N ALA A 66 8.86 1.71 -8.99
CA ALA A 66 9.24 1.19 -7.67
C ALA A 66 10.05 2.19 -6.84
N VAL A 67 11.07 2.81 -7.44
CA VAL A 67 11.90 3.82 -6.78
C VAL A 67 11.09 5.07 -6.43
N LEU A 68 10.22 5.52 -7.34
CA LEU A 68 9.35 6.69 -7.09
C LEU A 68 8.36 6.43 -5.97
N LEU A 69 7.77 5.23 -5.89
CA LEU A 69 6.86 4.83 -4.83
C LEU A 69 7.56 4.75 -3.46
N LEU A 70 8.81 4.27 -3.43
CA LEU A 70 9.63 4.26 -2.21
C LEU A 70 10.08 5.66 -1.77
N ALA A 71 10.33 6.56 -2.73
CA ALA A 71 10.79 7.92 -2.45
C ALA A 71 9.64 8.88 -2.09
N TYR A 72 8.43 8.60 -2.54
CA TYR A 72 7.27 9.44 -2.30
C TYR A 72 6.78 9.31 -0.85
N GLN A 73 6.70 10.45 -0.15
CA GLN A 73 6.03 10.54 1.15
C GLN A 73 4.62 11.09 0.93
N GLY A 74 3.65 10.25 1.25
CA GLY A 74 2.23 10.51 1.25
C GLY A 74 1.76 11.38 2.41
N ALA A 75 0.44 11.56 2.47
CA ALA A 75 -0.22 12.36 3.48
C ALA A 75 -0.48 11.58 4.78
N THR A 76 -0.37 10.25 4.75
CA THR A 76 -0.62 9.40 5.92
C THR A 76 0.41 8.27 6.02
N TYR A 77 0.69 7.81 7.24
CA TYR A 77 1.57 6.67 7.47
C TYR A 77 1.10 5.36 6.79
N PHE A 78 -0.21 5.18 6.62
CA PHE A 78 -0.75 4.03 5.89
C PHE A 78 -0.42 4.11 4.41
N GLU A 79 -0.52 5.30 3.81
CA GLU A 79 -0.14 5.51 2.42
C GLU A 79 1.34 5.18 2.23
N ASP A 80 2.23 5.76 3.03
CA ASP A 80 3.68 5.52 2.95
C ASP A 80 4.04 4.04 3.04
N TYR A 81 3.46 3.35 4.02
CA TYR A 81 3.71 1.93 4.24
C TYR A 81 3.28 1.09 3.03
N ASN A 82 2.10 1.39 2.47
CA ASN A 82 1.57 0.63 1.34
C ASN A 82 2.26 0.98 0.01
N LEU A 83 2.61 2.25 -0.22
CA LEU A 83 3.40 2.64 -1.41
C LEU A 83 4.81 2.02 -1.35
N GLY A 84 5.43 1.97 -0.17
CA GLY A 84 6.69 1.27 0.02
C GLY A 84 6.59 -0.24 -0.28
N GLY A 85 5.55 -0.90 0.24
CA GLY A 85 5.24 -2.30 -0.07
C GLY A 85 5.02 -2.53 -1.57
N ALA A 86 4.20 -1.69 -2.21
CA ALA A 86 3.97 -1.70 -3.65
C ALA A 86 5.28 -1.55 -4.43
N GLY A 87 6.16 -0.63 -4.02
CA GLY A 87 7.48 -0.45 -4.64
C GLY A 87 8.31 -1.75 -4.61
N PHE A 88 8.32 -2.48 -3.50
CA PHE A 88 9.02 -3.76 -3.43
C PHE A 88 8.43 -4.81 -4.38
N TYR A 89 7.11 -4.99 -4.37
CA TYR A 89 6.47 -5.94 -5.27
C TYR A 89 6.68 -5.59 -6.75
N ALA A 90 6.69 -4.29 -7.09
CA ALA A 90 6.98 -3.82 -8.45
C ALA A 90 8.38 -4.23 -8.94
N VAL A 91 9.41 -4.23 -8.07
CA VAL A 91 10.75 -4.73 -8.45
C VAL A 91 10.71 -6.22 -8.77
N PHE A 92 9.96 -7.03 -8.01
CA PHE A 92 9.80 -8.46 -8.32
C PHE A 92 9.06 -8.69 -9.63
N VAL A 93 7.98 -7.93 -9.87
CA VAL A 93 7.25 -7.95 -11.15
C VAL A 93 8.17 -7.56 -12.32
N ALA A 94 9.11 -6.64 -12.11
CA ALA A 94 10.08 -6.23 -13.11
C ALA A 94 11.14 -7.31 -13.42
N LEU A 95 11.61 -8.03 -12.40
CA LEU A 95 12.78 -8.92 -12.55
C LEU A 95 12.42 -10.39 -12.76
N VAL A 96 11.24 -10.82 -12.32
CA VAL A 96 10.77 -12.21 -12.47
C VAL A 96 9.82 -12.28 -13.67
N PRO A 97 10.14 -12.97 -14.77
CA PRO A 97 9.21 -13.14 -15.90
C PRO A 97 7.97 -13.95 -15.49
N THR A 98 6.80 -13.65 -16.06
CA THR A 98 5.60 -14.49 -15.88
C THR A 98 5.79 -15.89 -16.43
N GLY A 99 6.42 -16.01 -17.60
CA GLY A 99 6.74 -17.28 -18.26
C GLY A 99 8.18 -17.74 -18.04
N LEU A 100 8.68 -17.68 -16.79
CA LEU A 100 10.07 -18.01 -16.51
C LEU A 100 10.41 -19.45 -16.91
N ALA A 101 9.54 -20.41 -16.60
CA ALA A 101 9.76 -21.82 -16.92
C ALA A 101 9.84 -22.05 -18.45
N GLU A 102 8.95 -21.42 -19.21
CA GLU A 102 8.91 -21.48 -20.67
C GLU A 102 10.15 -20.81 -21.27
N THR A 103 10.57 -19.67 -20.72
CA THR A 103 11.78 -18.95 -21.15
C THR A 103 13.03 -19.82 -20.93
N LEU A 104 13.14 -20.46 -19.76
CA LEU A 104 14.25 -21.36 -19.46
C LEU A 104 14.24 -22.61 -20.34
N ALA A 105 13.07 -23.19 -20.63
CA ALA A 105 12.94 -24.30 -21.56
C ALA A 105 13.36 -23.92 -22.99
N GLY A 106 13.01 -22.70 -23.44
CA GLY A 106 13.48 -22.15 -24.71
C GLY A 106 15.00 -22.00 -24.78
N LEU A 107 15.61 -21.44 -23.74
CA LEU A 107 17.07 -21.32 -23.65
C LEU A 107 17.79 -22.68 -23.62
N ARG A 108 17.24 -23.67 -22.90
CA ARG A 108 17.78 -25.04 -22.85
C ARG A 108 17.70 -25.75 -24.19
N SER A 109 16.70 -25.43 -25.01
CA SER A 109 16.55 -25.97 -26.37
C SER A 109 17.35 -25.21 -27.43
N GLY A 110 18.14 -24.20 -27.03
CA GLY A 110 19.03 -23.45 -27.93
C GLY A 110 18.37 -22.27 -28.64
N VAL A 111 17.11 -21.93 -28.30
CA VAL A 111 16.42 -20.76 -28.84
C VAL A 111 16.88 -19.52 -28.08
N SER A 112 17.79 -18.74 -28.68
CA SER A 112 18.35 -17.53 -28.07
C SER A 112 17.45 -16.32 -28.35
N PHE A 113 16.94 -15.66 -27.30
CA PHE A 113 16.03 -14.51 -27.42
C PHE A 113 16.72 -13.20 -27.85
N SER A 114 18.06 -13.11 -27.79
CA SER A 114 18.80 -11.85 -27.98
C SER A 114 19.95 -11.93 -29.00
N GLY A 115 20.06 -12.99 -29.80
CA GLY A 115 21.14 -13.16 -30.79
C GLY A 115 22.54 -13.42 -30.18
N GLN A 116 22.73 -13.12 -28.89
CA GLN A 116 23.85 -13.57 -28.07
C GLN A 116 23.41 -14.80 -27.27
N GLY A 117 24.13 -15.92 -27.40
CA GLY A 117 23.79 -17.22 -26.81
C GLY A 117 23.97 -17.27 -25.30
N ILE A 118 23.13 -16.57 -24.54
CA ILE A 118 23.06 -16.69 -23.08
C ILE A 118 22.47 -18.06 -22.75
N SER A 119 23.17 -18.84 -21.94
CA SER A 119 22.67 -20.14 -21.48
C SER A 119 21.59 -19.98 -20.40
N ALA A 120 20.72 -20.99 -20.25
CA ALA A 120 19.73 -21.01 -19.17
C ALA A 120 20.38 -20.91 -17.78
N ALA A 121 21.56 -21.50 -17.60
CA ALA A 121 22.31 -21.45 -16.35
C ALA A 121 22.81 -20.04 -16.02
N GLU A 122 23.38 -19.33 -16.99
CA GLU A 122 23.81 -17.94 -16.82
C GLU A 122 22.62 -17.03 -16.46
N TYR A 123 21.48 -17.24 -17.10
CA TYR A 123 20.26 -16.50 -16.80
C TYR A 123 19.77 -16.74 -15.36
N VAL A 124 19.73 -18.00 -14.90
CA VAL A 124 19.35 -18.35 -13.51
C VAL A 124 20.33 -17.76 -12.50
N TRP A 125 21.64 -17.78 -12.78
CA TRP A 125 22.63 -17.13 -11.91
C TRP A 125 22.44 -15.62 -11.83
N SER A 126 22.19 -14.97 -12.97
CA SER A 126 21.86 -13.55 -13.01
C SER A 126 20.62 -13.22 -12.16
N LEU A 127 19.58 -14.04 -12.25
CA LEU A 127 18.38 -13.92 -11.41
C LEU A 127 18.67 -14.11 -9.93
N ARG A 128 19.45 -15.15 -9.57
CA ARG A 128 19.88 -15.41 -8.19
C ARG A 128 20.56 -14.20 -7.58
N PHE A 129 21.56 -13.63 -8.25
CA PHE A 129 22.26 -12.46 -7.74
C PHE A 129 21.33 -11.25 -7.64
N SER A 130 20.60 -10.94 -8.72
CA SER A 130 19.74 -9.76 -8.78
C SER A 130 18.65 -9.79 -7.71
N LEU A 131 17.92 -10.89 -7.58
CA LEU A 131 16.83 -11.02 -6.61
C LEU A 131 17.34 -11.15 -5.18
N THR A 132 18.52 -11.72 -4.96
CA THR A 132 19.14 -11.73 -3.61
C THR A 132 19.50 -10.31 -3.18
N VAL A 133 20.12 -9.52 -4.06
CA VAL A 133 20.44 -8.11 -3.77
C VAL A 133 19.18 -7.30 -3.50
N VAL A 134 18.13 -7.48 -4.30
CA VAL A 134 16.84 -6.81 -4.08
C VAL A 134 16.21 -7.24 -2.75
N ALA A 135 16.22 -8.54 -2.42
CA ALA A 135 15.69 -9.03 -1.16
C ALA A 135 16.46 -8.47 0.05
N LEU A 136 17.79 -8.39 -0.04
CA LEU A 136 18.62 -7.77 1.00
C LEU A 136 18.34 -6.28 1.14
N LEU A 137 18.19 -5.55 0.02
CA LEU A 137 17.83 -4.14 0.05
C LEU A 137 16.44 -3.93 0.66
N ALA A 138 15.46 -4.76 0.30
CA ALA A 138 14.12 -4.72 0.86
C ALA A 138 14.14 -4.98 2.37
N LEU A 139 14.89 -5.99 2.82
CA LEU A 139 15.06 -6.28 4.24
C LEU A 139 15.78 -5.15 4.97
N ALA A 140 16.79 -4.53 4.35
CA ALA A 140 17.52 -3.40 4.92
C ALA A 140 16.61 -2.17 5.07
N LEU A 141 15.84 -1.81 4.04
CA LEU A 141 14.90 -0.70 4.08
C LEU A 141 13.77 -0.97 5.09
N PHE A 142 13.24 -2.19 5.14
CA PHE A 142 12.26 -2.59 6.14
C PHE A 142 12.84 -2.50 7.57
N ALA A 143 14.09 -2.95 7.77
CA ALA A 143 14.78 -2.85 9.05
C ALA A 143 15.07 -1.39 9.44
N LEU A 144 15.41 -0.53 8.48
CA LEU A 144 15.58 0.91 8.72
C LEU A 144 14.27 1.56 9.11
N GLU A 145 13.14 1.20 8.48
CA GLU A 145 11.82 1.69 8.85
C GLU A 145 11.42 1.20 10.26
N LEU A 146 11.70 -0.07 10.60
CA LEU A 146 11.52 -0.61 11.96
C LEU A 146 12.36 0.15 13.00
N ARG A 147 13.59 0.56 12.63
CA ARG A 147 14.50 1.33 13.48
C ARG A 147 14.11 2.79 13.59
N ALA A 148 13.46 3.37 12.58
CA ALA A 148 12.84 4.68 12.60
C ALA A 148 11.56 4.66 13.46
N ARG A 149 11.76 4.28 14.74
CA ARG A 149 10.73 3.87 15.70
C ARG A 149 9.60 4.86 15.84
N GLU A 150 9.78 6.13 15.52
CA GLU A 150 8.75 7.15 15.66
C GLU A 150 7.56 6.95 14.70
N ARG A 151 7.79 6.70 13.41
CA ARG A 151 6.70 6.46 12.43
C ARG A 151 5.98 5.15 12.72
N MET A 152 6.76 4.09 12.97
CA MET A 152 6.18 2.79 13.23
C MET A 152 5.52 2.70 14.60
N ARG A 153 6.05 3.37 15.63
CA ARG A 153 5.34 3.53 16.91
C ARG A 153 4.06 4.30 16.71
N ALA A 154 4.02 5.36 15.90
CA ALA A 154 2.77 6.08 15.64
C ALA A 154 1.70 5.17 15.02
N LEU A 155 2.08 4.30 14.06
CA LEU A 155 1.20 3.27 13.49
C LEU A 155 0.75 2.21 14.51
N VAL A 156 1.68 1.73 15.34
CA VAL A 156 1.47 0.58 16.25
C VAL A 156 0.81 0.97 17.58
N THR A 157 1.06 2.17 18.10
CA THR A 157 0.57 2.60 19.43
C THR A 157 -0.83 3.21 19.40
N GLY A 158 -1.44 3.37 18.22
CA GLY A 158 -2.75 4.00 18.07
C GLY A 158 -3.95 3.06 18.22
N ASP A 159 -3.97 1.94 17.47
CA ASP A 159 -5.15 1.08 17.28
C ASP A 159 -4.71 -0.39 17.08
N PRO A 160 -5.28 -1.38 17.80
CA PRO A 160 -4.97 -2.81 17.58
C PRO A 160 -5.20 -3.26 16.13
N ILE A 161 -6.15 -2.66 15.39
CA ILE A 161 -6.39 -2.99 13.98
C ILE A 161 -5.17 -2.63 13.12
N SER A 162 -4.54 -1.48 13.37
CA SER A 162 -3.33 -1.05 12.65
C SER A 162 -2.17 -2.01 12.92
N LEU A 163 -2.01 -2.46 14.16
CA LEU A 163 -0.99 -3.45 14.51
C LEU A 163 -1.23 -4.76 13.76
N VAL A 164 -2.46 -5.29 13.78
CA VAL A 164 -2.81 -6.52 13.05
C VAL A 164 -2.55 -6.32 11.56
N PHE A 165 -2.94 -5.19 10.98
CA PHE A 165 -2.69 -4.89 9.58
C PHE A 165 -1.19 -4.92 9.23
N VAL A 166 -0.35 -4.20 10.00
CA VAL A 166 1.11 -4.15 9.78
C VAL A 166 1.76 -5.53 9.97
N VAL A 167 1.34 -6.29 10.98
CA VAL A 167 1.86 -7.65 11.22
C VAL A 167 1.46 -8.59 10.09
N VAL A 168 0.21 -8.54 9.64
CA VAL A 168 -0.28 -9.39 8.53
C VAL A 168 0.42 -9.04 7.22
N THR A 169 0.49 -7.76 6.87
CA THR A 169 1.10 -7.32 5.60
C THR A 169 2.61 -7.48 5.60
N GLY A 170 3.29 -7.15 6.71
CA GLY A 170 4.72 -7.40 6.88
C GLY A 170 5.05 -8.89 6.89
N GLY A 171 4.25 -9.70 7.59
CA GLY A 171 4.34 -11.16 7.55
C GLY A 171 4.15 -11.72 6.14
N THR A 172 3.16 -11.21 5.40
CA THR A 172 2.91 -11.57 4.00
C THR A 172 4.12 -11.26 3.13
N LEU A 173 4.71 -10.08 3.24
CA LEU A 173 5.92 -9.70 2.51
C LEU A 173 7.08 -10.64 2.85
N LEU A 174 7.34 -10.91 4.13
CA LEU A 174 8.41 -11.81 4.56
C LEU A 174 8.18 -13.25 4.07
N SER A 175 6.95 -13.75 4.13
CA SER A 175 6.58 -15.06 3.60
C SER A 175 6.75 -15.13 2.08
N PHE A 176 6.35 -14.08 1.35
CA PHE A 176 6.56 -13.97 -0.09
C PHE A 176 8.05 -13.99 -0.44
N LEU A 177 8.87 -13.18 0.24
CA LEU A 177 10.32 -13.16 0.04
C LEU A 177 10.96 -14.51 0.35
N GLY A 178 10.56 -15.13 1.47
CA GLY A 178 11.02 -16.48 1.84
C GLY A 178 10.68 -17.52 0.78
N LEU A 179 9.43 -17.53 0.29
CA LEU A 179 8.98 -18.41 -0.78
C LEU A 179 9.77 -18.19 -2.07
N ALA A 180 9.91 -16.94 -2.52
CA ALA A 180 10.63 -16.60 -3.74
C ALA A 180 12.10 -17.01 -3.66
N MET A 181 12.77 -16.71 -2.54
CA MET A 181 14.17 -17.08 -2.34
C MET A 181 14.36 -18.58 -2.22
N TRP A 182 13.43 -19.28 -1.55
CA TRP A 182 13.46 -20.73 -1.45
C TRP A 182 13.35 -21.38 -2.84
N GLN A 183 12.38 -20.99 -3.66
CA GLN A 183 12.20 -21.56 -5.01
C GLN A 183 13.35 -21.20 -5.98
N LEU A 184 14.05 -20.09 -5.72
CA LEU A 184 15.17 -19.66 -6.55
C LEU A 184 16.48 -20.40 -6.19
N TRP A 185 16.69 -20.72 -4.91
CA TRP A 185 17.97 -21.26 -4.40
C TRP A 185 17.94 -22.74 -4.05
N ALA A 186 16.80 -23.32 -3.66
CA ALA A 186 16.77 -24.74 -3.27
C ALA A 186 16.89 -25.72 -4.43
N PRO A 187 16.22 -25.53 -5.59
CA PRO A 187 16.42 -26.40 -6.73
C PRO A 187 17.82 -26.20 -7.36
N PRO A 188 18.37 -27.25 -8.01
CA PRO A 188 19.53 -27.09 -8.87
C PRO A 188 19.21 -26.14 -10.04
N VAL A 189 20.24 -25.59 -10.67
CA VAL A 189 20.11 -24.51 -11.68
C VAL A 189 19.23 -24.92 -12.86
N GLU A 190 19.27 -26.21 -13.19
CA GLU A 190 18.55 -26.84 -14.29
C GLU A 190 17.05 -27.05 -14.00
N GLU A 191 16.61 -26.90 -12.75
CA GLU A 191 15.24 -27.21 -12.31
C GLU A 191 14.51 -25.98 -11.77
N VAL A 192 15.13 -24.80 -11.79
CA VAL A 192 14.45 -23.56 -11.34
C VAL A 192 13.28 -23.23 -12.27
N THR A 193 12.09 -23.09 -11.69
CA THR A 193 10.85 -22.71 -12.42
C THR A 193 10.08 -21.55 -11.77
N MET A 194 10.26 -21.30 -10.46
CA MET A 194 9.56 -20.28 -9.67
C MET A 194 8.02 -20.31 -9.83
N GLU A 195 7.44 -21.52 -9.84
CA GLU A 195 6.00 -21.72 -10.03
C GLU A 195 5.12 -21.15 -8.90
N GLY A 196 5.69 -20.72 -7.78
CA GLY A 196 4.94 -20.10 -6.68
C GLY A 196 4.08 -21.11 -5.92
N LEU A 197 2.79 -20.82 -5.73
CA LEU A 197 1.89 -21.61 -4.89
C LEU A 197 0.87 -22.39 -5.74
N ARG A 198 0.74 -23.68 -5.43
CA ARG A 198 -0.35 -24.53 -5.90
C ARG A 198 -1.44 -24.58 -4.84
N LEU A 199 -2.60 -23.99 -5.14
CA LEU A 199 -3.78 -24.06 -4.28
C LEU A 199 -4.67 -25.18 -4.80
N THR A 200 -4.68 -26.31 -4.10
CA THR A 200 -5.55 -27.46 -4.39
C THR A 200 -6.71 -27.51 -3.39
N GLY A 201 -7.86 -28.07 -3.80
CA GLY A 201 -8.98 -28.35 -2.90
C GLY A 201 -10.00 -27.22 -2.68
N LEU A 202 -9.98 -26.15 -3.49
CA LEU A 202 -11.06 -25.16 -3.48
C LEU A 202 -12.28 -25.69 -4.27
N PRO A 203 -13.44 -25.92 -3.61
CA PRO A 203 -14.57 -26.65 -4.21
C PRO A 203 -15.22 -25.96 -5.41
N VAL A 204 -14.92 -24.68 -5.65
CA VAL A 204 -15.53 -23.87 -6.73
C VAL A 204 -14.54 -23.52 -7.84
N VAL A 205 -13.22 -23.47 -7.55
CA VAL A 205 -12.22 -22.92 -8.47
C VAL A 205 -11.27 -24.00 -9.03
N GLY A 206 -11.28 -25.21 -8.44
CA GLY A 206 -10.39 -26.29 -8.86
C GLY A 206 -8.94 -26.04 -8.42
N GLU A 207 -7.99 -26.53 -9.21
CA GLU A 207 -6.56 -26.30 -8.99
C GLU A 207 -6.15 -24.94 -9.55
N VAL A 208 -5.60 -24.07 -8.69
CA VAL A 208 -5.10 -22.75 -9.09
C VAL A 208 -3.61 -22.68 -8.86
N GLN A 209 -2.85 -22.46 -9.94
CA GLN A 209 -1.42 -22.17 -9.89
C GLN A 209 -1.20 -20.66 -9.85
N LEU A 210 -0.56 -20.16 -8.80
CA LEU A 210 -0.15 -18.76 -8.68
C LEU A 210 1.37 -18.67 -8.73
N ARG A 211 1.93 -18.21 -9.87
CA ARG A 211 3.37 -18.05 -10.03
C ARG A 211 3.90 -16.97 -9.11
N VAL A 212 5.21 -16.98 -8.84
CA VAL A 212 5.84 -15.93 -8.01
C VAL A 212 5.58 -14.54 -8.60
N HIS A 213 5.60 -14.40 -9.93
CA HIS A 213 5.21 -13.17 -10.60
C HIS A 213 3.75 -12.79 -10.31
N ASP A 214 2.81 -13.73 -10.45
CA ASP A 214 1.38 -13.46 -10.25
C ASP A 214 1.11 -13.01 -8.81
N LEU A 215 1.75 -13.65 -7.83
CA LEU A 215 1.68 -13.25 -6.41
C LEU A 215 2.21 -11.83 -6.20
N ALA A 216 3.36 -11.49 -6.80
CA ALA A 216 3.92 -10.15 -6.70
C ALA A 216 2.98 -9.10 -7.32
N ALA A 217 2.41 -9.39 -8.49
CA ALA A 217 1.45 -8.50 -9.15
C ALA A 217 0.18 -8.30 -8.32
N ILE A 218 -0.37 -9.37 -7.74
CA ILE A 218 -1.54 -9.29 -6.85
C ILE A 218 -1.22 -8.44 -5.62
N PHE A 219 -0.09 -8.67 -4.95
CA PHE A 219 0.29 -7.90 -3.77
C PHE A 219 0.60 -6.44 -4.10
N LEU A 220 1.20 -6.15 -5.27
CA LEU A 220 1.36 -4.80 -5.80
C LEU A 220 0.01 -4.09 -5.92
N ILE A 221 -0.96 -4.70 -6.62
CA ILE A 221 -2.28 -4.09 -6.83
C ILE A 221 -3.02 -3.91 -5.50
N CYS A 222 -2.98 -4.90 -4.60
CA CYS A 222 -3.57 -4.79 -3.27
C CYS A 222 -2.98 -3.64 -2.46
N ALA A 223 -1.65 -3.49 -2.46
CA ALA A 223 -0.97 -2.40 -1.75
C ALA A 223 -1.36 -1.03 -2.34
N LEU A 224 -1.41 -0.90 -3.66
CA LEU A 224 -1.87 0.32 -4.33
C LEU A 224 -3.34 0.64 -4.00
N ALA A 225 -4.22 -0.36 -4.01
CA ALA A 225 -5.62 -0.18 -3.66
C ALA A 225 -5.79 0.30 -2.20
N VAL A 226 -4.99 -0.22 -1.25
CA VAL A 226 -4.99 0.26 0.14
C VAL A 226 -4.46 1.69 0.25
N ALA A 227 -3.45 2.06 -0.54
CA ALA A 227 -2.98 3.45 -0.61
C ALA A 227 -4.09 4.39 -1.10
N VAL A 228 -4.82 4.04 -2.16
CA VAL A 228 -5.98 4.83 -2.63
C VAL A 228 -7.11 4.85 -1.59
N TRP A 229 -7.37 3.72 -0.91
CA TRP A 229 -8.36 3.62 0.17
C TRP A 229 -8.09 4.63 1.29
N SER A 230 -6.82 4.84 1.65
CA SER A 230 -6.43 5.79 2.70
C SER A 230 -6.87 7.23 2.40
N HIS A 231 -6.90 7.61 1.11
CA HIS A 231 -7.42 8.89 0.63
C HIS A 231 -8.95 8.93 0.52
N ALA A 232 -9.58 7.80 0.21
CA ALA A 232 -11.03 7.69 0.05
C ALA A 232 -11.80 7.75 1.39
N TRP A 233 -11.16 7.29 2.48
CA TRP A 233 -11.71 7.33 3.84
C TRP A 233 -10.70 7.90 4.84
N PRO A 234 -10.34 9.19 4.72
CA PRO A 234 -9.27 9.75 5.54
C PRO A 234 -9.68 9.84 7.00
N ARG A 235 -10.97 9.87 7.37
CA ARG A 235 -11.36 9.77 8.79
C ARG A 235 -11.04 8.40 9.39
N ALA A 236 -11.16 7.33 8.62
CA ALA A 236 -10.77 5.99 9.07
C ALA A 236 -9.24 5.87 9.16
N ALA A 237 -8.51 6.52 8.24
CA ALA A 237 -7.05 6.60 8.27
C ALA A 237 -6.53 7.53 9.40
N ALA A 238 -7.12 8.70 9.57
CA ALA A 238 -6.71 9.76 10.49
C ALA A 238 -7.11 9.51 11.95
N ARG A 239 -8.24 8.81 12.20
CA ARG A 239 -8.52 8.26 13.55
C ARG A 239 -7.38 7.38 14.04
N ARG A 240 -6.59 6.80 13.12
CA ARG A 240 -5.44 5.95 13.42
C ARG A 240 -4.11 6.72 13.44
N SER A 241 -3.95 7.83 12.71
CA SER A 241 -2.71 8.65 12.69
C SER A 241 -2.71 9.89 13.61
N ARG A 242 -3.82 10.20 14.31
CA ARG A 242 -4.01 11.42 15.13
C ARG A 242 -3.88 12.75 14.36
N GLU A 243 -3.97 12.75 13.03
CA GLU A 243 -3.95 13.97 12.23
C GLU A 243 -5.35 14.58 12.07
N ARG A 244 -5.42 15.92 12.05
CA ARG A 244 -6.68 16.66 11.98
C ARG A 244 -7.00 16.99 10.51
N LEU A 245 -8.06 16.37 9.98
CA LEU A 245 -8.55 16.64 8.62
C LEU A 245 -9.07 18.07 8.46
N GLU A 246 -8.63 18.73 7.40
CA GLU A 246 -9.15 20.05 7.02
C GLU A 246 -10.36 19.95 6.08
N SER A 247 -11.26 20.95 6.13
CA SER A 247 -12.53 20.92 5.39
C SER A 247 -12.37 20.89 3.87
N HIS A 248 -11.25 21.41 3.36
CA HIS A 248 -10.94 21.46 1.92
C HIS A 248 -10.63 20.06 1.33
N GLU A 249 -10.30 19.08 2.17
CA GLU A 249 -9.96 17.71 1.74
C GLU A 249 -11.21 16.91 1.31
N LEU A 250 -12.40 17.37 1.70
CA LEU A 250 -13.66 16.67 1.45
C LEU A 250 -14.09 16.65 -0.02
N VAL A 251 -13.64 17.63 -0.82
CA VAL A 251 -14.06 17.80 -2.23
C VAL A 251 -13.56 16.67 -3.12
N TYR A 252 -12.40 16.08 -2.82
CA TYR A 252 -11.78 15.04 -3.64
C TYR A 252 -12.17 13.61 -3.23
N LEU A 253 -12.86 13.45 -2.09
CA LEU A 253 -13.21 12.13 -1.54
C LEU A 253 -14.05 11.28 -2.48
N ALA A 254 -15.00 11.90 -3.18
CA ALA A 254 -15.83 11.17 -4.14
C ALA A 254 -14.98 10.56 -5.25
N GLY A 255 -13.99 11.31 -5.76
CA GLY A 255 -13.05 10.83 -6.78
C GLY A 255 -12.24 9.63 -6.30
N TYR A 256 -11.60 9.73 -5.13
CA TYR A 256 -10.82 8.61 -4.57
C TYR A 256 -11.67 7.37 -4.29
N ARG A 257 -12.91 7.54 -3.80
CA ARG A 257 -13.83 6.41 -3.58
C ARG A 257 -14.21 5.71 -4.88
N VAL A 258 -14.50 6.48 -5.92
CA VAL A 258 -14.79 5.92 -7.25
C VAL A 258 -13.58 5.15 -7.75
N ILE A 259 -12.38 5.74 -7.70
CA ILE A 259 -11.14 5.06 -8.12
C ILE A 259 -10.95 3.76 -7.34
N PHE A 260 -11.04 3.80 -6.01
CA PHE A 260 -10.91 2.61 -5.17
C PHE A 260 -11.91 1.51 -5.53
N VAL A 261 -13.20 1.86 -5.66
CA VAL A 261 -14.24 0.91 -6.05
C VAL A 261 -13.95 0.32 -7.43
N LEU A 262 -13.48 1.13 -8.37
CA LEU A 262 -13.11 0.67 -9.71
C LEU A 262 -11.84 -0.22 -9.71
N MET A 263 -10.89 -0.02 -8.79
CA MET A 263 -9.74 -0.93 -8.65
C MET A 263 -10.21 -2.29 -8.08
N VAL A 264 -11.04 -2.28 -7.04
CA VAL A 264 -11.51 -3.52 -6.39
C VAL A 264 -12.47 -4.30 -7.29
N LEU A 265 -13.37 -3.61 -8.01
CA LEU A 265 -14.32 -4.22 -8.94
C LEU A 265 -13.75 -4.36 -10.37
N GLY A 266 -12.54 -3.84 -10.60
CA GLY A 266 -11.84 -3.87 -11.88
C GLY A 266 -11.77 -5.25 -12.52
N PRO A 267 -11.46 -6.34 -11.77
CA PRO A 267 -11.48 -7.70 -12.30
C PRO A 267 -12.83 -8.10 -12.94
N LEU A 268 -13.97 -7.64 -12.40
CA LEU A 268 -15.28 -7.93 -12.98
C LEU A 268 -15.52 -7.17 -14.28
N VAL A 269 -15.05 -5.91 -14.35
CA VAL A 269 -15.13 -5.08 -15.55
C VAL A 269 -14.23 -5.65 -16.65
N ALA A 270 -12.97 -5.93 -16.32
CA ALA A 270 -12.01 -6.57 -17.22
C ALA A 270 -12.53 -7.93 -17.72
N TRP A 271 -13.18 -8.71 -16.85
CA TRP A 271 -13.83 -9.96 -17.23
C TRP A 271 -14.97 -9.78 -18.22
N GLY A 272 -15.86 -8.80 -18.01
CA GLY A 272 -16.92 -8.47 -18.95
C GLY A 272 -16.38 -8.06 -20.32
N ILE A 273 -15.35 -7.21 -20.35
CA ILE A 273 -14.70 -6.75 -21.60
C ILE A 273 -13.99 -7.92 -22.30
N ALA A 274 -13.16 -8.69 -21.58
CA ALA A 274 -12.43 -9.80 -22.16
C ALA A 274 -13.37 -10.87 -22.73
N ARG A 275 -14.44 -11.21 -22.02
CA ARG A 275 -15.43 -12.19 -22.48
C ARG A 275 -16.17 -11.75 -23.74
N THR A 276 -16.35 -10.46 -23.95
CA THR A 276 -17.10 -9.91 -25.10
C THR A 276 -16.21 -9.64 -26.32
N PHE A 277 -14.98 -9.15 -26.12
CA PHE A 277 -14.12 -8.68 -27.22
C PHE A 277 -12.92 -9.58 -27.53
N ALA A 278 -12.28 -10.20 -26.53
CA ALA A 278 -11.12 -11.05 -26.74
C ALA A 278 -11.00 -12.12 -25.63
N PRO A 279 -11.70 -13.26 -25.79
CA PRO A 279 -11.61 -14.37 -24.84
C PRO A 279 -10.16 -14.78 -24.62
N GLY A 280 -9.79 -15.06 -23.36
CA GLY A 280 -8.41 -15.41 -22.98
C GLY A 280 -7.48 -14.24 -22.65
N HIS A 281 -7.90 -12.99 -22.88
CA HIS A 281 -7.07 -11.80 -22.65
C HIS A 281 -7.48 -11.02 -21.39
N LEU A 282 -8.01 -11.72 -20.38
CA LEU A 282 -8.48 -11.09 -19.14
C LEU A 282 -7.37 -10.29 -18.43
N VAL A 283 -6.18 -10.87 -18.34
CA VAL A 283 -5.09 -10.33 -17.53
C VAL A 283 -4.59 -9.02 -18.12
N ILE A 284 -4.35 -8.94 -19.43
CA ILE A 284 -3.90 -7.68 -20.07
C ILE A 284 -4.93 -6.56 -19.94
N PHE A 285 -6.24 -6.84 -20.05
CA PHE A 285 -7.26 -5.82 -19.83
C PHE A 285 -7.30 -5.35 -18.38
N LEU A 286 -7.13 -6.27 -17.44
CA LEU A 286 -7.03 -5.94 -16.02
C LEU A 286 -5.80 -5.07 -15.75
N GLU A 287 -4.63 -5.42 -16.29
CA GLU A 287 -3.41 -4.64 -16.10
C GLU A 287 -3.51 -3.24 -16.72
N TRP A 288 -4.05 -3.12 -17.94
CA TRP A 288 -4.33 -1.83 -18.57
C TRP A 288 -5.32 -0.98 -17.76
N TRP A 289 -6.35 -1.62 -17.21
CA TRP A 289 -7.33 -0.97 -16.34
C TRP A 289 -6.68 -0.42 -15.06
N GLU A 290 -5.89 -1.24 -14.37
CA GLU A 290 -5.19 -0.83 -13.15
C GLU A 290 -4.15 0.27 -13.43
N ILE A 291 -3.42 0.21 -14.55
CA ILE A 291 -2.51 1.29 -14.97
C ILE A 291 -3.30 2.60 -15.18
N ALA A 292 -4.43 2.55 -15.87
CA ALA A 292 -5.25 3.72 -16.12
C ALA A 292 -5.77 4.35 -14.81
N LEU A 293 -6.23 3.53 -13.86
CA LEU A 293 -6.69 3.99 -12.55
C LEU A 293 -5.55 4.54 -11.70
N PHE A 294 -4.37 3.92 -11.74
CA PHE A 294 -3.17 4.42 -11.07
C PHE A 294 -2.75 5.80 -11.61
N CYS A 295 -2.69 5.96 -12.94
CA CYS A 295 -2.44 7.26 -13.57
C CYS A 295 -3.50 8.29 -13.17
N LEU A 296 -4.77 7.90 -13.18
CA LEU A 296 -5.88 8.79 -12.79
C LEU A 296 -5.75 9.25 -11.33
N PHE A 297 -5.43 8.33 -10.41
CA PHE A 297 -5.18 8.65 -9.00
C PHE A 297 -4.11 9.74 -8.86
N TRP A 298 -2.96 9.56 -9.51
CA TRP A 298 -1.85 10.52 -9.43
C TRP A 298 -2.16 11.86 -10.10
N VAL A 299 -2.95 11.87 -11.18
CA VAL A 299 -3.46 13.12 -11.78
C VAL A 299 -4.38 13.86 -10.82
N VAL A 300 -5.30 13.14 -10.15
CA VAL A 300 -6.20 13.72 -9.14
C VAL A 300 -5.39 14.27 -7.97
N GLU A 301 -4.43 13.52 -7.45
CA GLU A 301 -3.59 13.96 -6.32
C GLU A 301 -2.74 15.18 -6.69
N THR A 302 -2.15 15.20 -7.89
CA THR A 302 -1.40 16.36 -8.39
C THR A 302 -2.28 17.61 -8.46
N ARG A 303 -3.52 17.48 -8.95
CA ARG A 303 -4.48 18.59 -9.02
C ARG A 303 -4.93 19.03 -7.64
N ARG A 304 -5.19 18.11 -6.71
CA ARG A 304 -5.54 18.42 -5.31
C ARG A 304 -4.45 19.30 -4.70
N GLN A 305 -3.21 18.87 -4.76
CA GLN A 305 -2.07 19.58 -4.17
C GLN A 305 -1.86 20.96 -4.80
N ALA A 306 -1.98 21.09 -6.13
CA ALA A 306 -1.89 22.39 -6.80
C ALA A 306 -2.96 23.39 -6.31
N ARG A 307 -4.18 22.93 -6.02
CA ARG A 307 -5.24 23.78 -5.48
C ARG A 307 -4.99 24.21 -4.04
N LEU A 308 -4.46 23.32 -3.19
CA LEU A 308 -4.08 23.67 -1.82
C LEU A 308 -3.06 24.81 -1.78
N LEU A 309 -2.13 24.79 -2.72
CA LEU A 309 -1.11 25.84 -2.85
C LEU A 309 -1.64 27.16 -3.38
N SER A 310 -2.75 27.13 -4.12
CA SER A 310 -3.35 28.32 -4.75
C SER A 310 -4.43 28.96 -3.88
N ALA A 311 -4.86 28.31 -2.79
CA ALA A 311 -5.86 28.84 -1.89
C ALA A 311 -5.30 30.07 -1.12
N PRO A 312 -6.00 31.22 -1.09
CA PRO A 312 -5.54 32.37 -0.33
C PRO A 312 -5.47 32.01 1.15
N PRO A 313 -4.44 32.47 1.90
CA PRO A 313 -4.34 32.22 3.33
C PRO A 313 -5.61 32.75 4.00
N SER A 314 -6.40 31.85 4.57
CA SER A 314 -7.61 32.22 5.28
C SER A 314 -7.25 33.21 6.38
N ALA A 315 -7.85 34.41 6.32
CA ALA A 315 -7.65 35.45 7.32
C ALA A 315 -7.78 34.86 8.72
N PRO A 316 -6.87 35.19 9.66
CA PRO A 316 -6.81 34.55 10.96
C PRO A 316 -8.18 34.59 11.65
N LEU A 317 -8.61 33.44 12.17
CA LEU A 317 -9.84 33.21 12.92
C LEU A 317 -10.03 34.12 14.16
N ALA A 318 -9.04 34.97 14.47
CA ALA A 318 -9.08 35.97 15.54
C ALA A 318 -10.20 37.03 15.37
N ALA A 319 -10.78 37.20 14.17
CA ALA A 319 -11.87 38.15 13.95
C ALA A 319 -13.27 37.61 14.27
N ARG A 320 -13.43 36.34 14.68
CA ARG A 320 -14.75 35.75 15.02
C ARG A 320 -15.07 35.68 16.51
N SER A 321 -14.19 36.16 17.40
CA SER A 321 -14.46 36.22 18.84
C SER A 321 -15.03 37.56 19.33
N SER A 322 -15.36 38.51 18.45
CA SER A 322 -16.20 39.65 18.85
C SER A 322 -17.66 39.20 18.97
N VAL A 323 -17.94 38.40 19.99
CA VAL A 323 -19.29 38.31 20.57
C VAL A 323 -19.67 39.75 20.95
N PRO A 324 -20.77 40.30 20.44
CA PRO A 324 -21.27 41.57 20.95
C PRO A 324 -21.55 41.37 22.43
N SER A 325 -20.86 42.15 23.27
CA SER A 325 -21.15 42.25 24.69
C SER A 325 -22.63 42.60 24.86
N ALA A 326 -23.44 41.58 25.13
CA ALA A 326 -24.82 41.77 25.53
C ALA A 326 -24.79 42.51 26.87
N ALA A 327 -25.40 43.69 26.89
CA ALA A 327 -25.58 44.50 28.08
C ALA A 327 -26.21 43.68 29.22
N PRO A 328 -25.82 43.92 30.48
CA PRO A 328 -26.38 43.21 31.62
C PRO A 328 -27.85 43.60 31.79
N SER A 329 -28.77 42.66 31.54
CA SER A 329 -30.15 42.80 31.99
C SER A 329 -30.18 42.69 33.52
N SER A 330 -30.59 43.77 34.16
CA SER A 330 -30.90 43.85 35.58
C SER A 330 -31.90 42.76 35.99
N VAL A 331 -31.42 41.74 36.69
CA VAL A 331 -32.26 40.78 37.42
C VAL A 331 -32.61 41.41 38.78
N PRO A 332 -33.90 41.53 39.14
CA PRO A 332 -34.28 42.01 40.47
C PRO A 332 -33.94 40.96 41.54
N LEU A 333 -33.34 41.43 42.64
CA LEU A 333 -33.16 40.68 43.88
C LEU A 333 -34.50 40.10 44.35
N MET A 334 -34.53 38.80 44.64
CA MET A 334 -35.57 38.18 45.46
C MET A 334 -34.88 37.55 46.68
N GLU A 335 -35.25 38.06 47.85
CA GLU A 335 -34.77 37.72 49.19
C GLU A 335 -35.11 36.27 49.61
N PRO A 336 -34.39 35.72 50.62
CA PRO A 336 -34.47 34.32 51.00
C PRO A 336 -35.56 34.06 52.05
N ALA A 337 -36.37 33.03 51.82
CA ALA A 337 -37.28 32.50 52.84
C ALA A 337 -36.62 31.37 53.65
N SER A 338 -36.47 31.66 54.93
CA SER A 338 -36.08 30.81 56.04
C SER A 338 -37.20 29.85 56.46
N SER A 339 -36.88 28.58 56.70
CA SER A 339 -37.51 27.69 57.72
C SER A 339 -36.76 26.33 57.68
N SER A 340 -35.86 25.99 58.61
CA SER A 340 -36.05 25.66 60.04
C SER A 340 -36.74 24.31 60.29
N LYS A 341 -35.89 23.33 60.71
CA LYS A 341 -36.07 22.42 61.86
C LYS A 341 -36.93 21.14 61.69
N THR A 342 -36.35 19.95 61.86
CA THR A 342 -36.20 19.21 63.16
C THR A 342 -36.15 17.67 63.00
N MET A 343 -35.19 17.07 63.72
CA MET A 343 -35.16 15.73 64.36
C MET A 343 -34.88 14.41 63.60
N ALA A 344 -33.72 13.86 63.98
CA ALA A 344 -33.32 12.45 64.11
C ALA A 344 -34.13 11.74 65.26
N PRO A 345 -33.81 10.51 65.76
CA PRO A 345 -32.70 9.59 65.48
C PRO A 345 -33.08 8.07 65.47
N GLU A 346 -32.06 7.21 65.66
CA GLU A 346 -32.09 5.85 66.25
C GLU A 346 -31.88 4.71 65.22
N ALA A 347 -30.65 4.20 65.09
CA ALA A 347 -30.02 3.05 65.79
C ALA A 347 -30.53 1.70 65.23
N THR A 348 -29.77 0.64 65.00
CA THR A 348 -28.73 -0.08 65.74
C THR A 348 -28.09 -1.08 64.74
N SER A 349 -26.76 -1.24 64.67
CA SER A 349 -25.89 -2.15 65.46
C SER A 349 -25.35 -3.35 64.66
N SER A 350 -24.23 -3.85 65.19
CA SER A 350 -23.60 -5.17 65.03
C SER A 350 -22.62 -5.29 63.85
N SER A 351 -21.31 -5.09 64.11
CA SER A 351 -20.35 -6.03 64.73
C SER A 351 -19.91 -7.08 63.70
N SER A 352 -18.65 -7.18 63.31
CA SER A 352 -17.49 -7.77 64.03
C SER A 352 -16.80 -8.60 62.94
N SER A 353 -15.51 -8.88 62.85
CA SER A 353 -14.32 -8.73 63.66
C SER A 353 -13.25 -9.52 62.88
N SER A 354 -11.97 -9.21 63.10
CA SER A 354 -10.84 -10.17 63.06
C SER A 354 -10.53 -10.86 61.71
N SER A 355 -9.31 -11.19 61.32
CA SER A 355 -7.95 -11.04 61.84
C SER A 355 -7.06 -11.79 60.83
N VAL A 356 -5.85 -11.28 60.59
CA VAL A 356 -4.60 -12.07 60.60
C VAL A 356 -4.59 -13.40 59.84
N ASN A 357 -3.79 -13.52 58.77
CA ASN A 357 -2.62 -14.39 58.83
C ASN A 357 -1.64 -14.23 57.67
N ALA A 358 -0.41 -14.59 58.00
CA ALA A 358 0.83 -14.42 57.27
C ALA A 358 1.16 -15.62 56.36
N ALA A 359 2.14 -15.36 55.49
CA ALA A 359 3.24 -16.26 55.09
C ALA A 359 2.91 -17.66 54.51
N ASN A 360 3.47 -17.94 53.32
CA ASN A 360 4.74 -18.65 53.17
C ASN A 360 4.74 -19.68 52.00
N CYS A 361 5.92 -19.72 51.36
CA CYS A 361 6.65 -20.90 50.87
C CYS A 361 6.26 -21.66 49.58
N SER A 362 7.32 -21.83 48.77
CA SER A 362 7.80 -23.09 48.17
C SER A 362 7.12 -23.57 46.89
N SER A 363 7.77 -23.47 45.73
CA SER A 363 8.78 -24.42 45.18
C SER A 363 8.16 -25.74 44.72
N GLU A 364 8.16 -25.98 43.41
CA GLU A 364 8.26 -27.34 42.90
C GLU A 364 8.94 -27.35 41.52
N SER A 365 10.08 -28.03 41.52
CA SER A 365 10.86 -28.48 40.37
C SER A 365 10.34 -29.83 39.88
N SER A 366 10.67 -30.13 38.62
CA SER A 366 10.85 -31.48 38.04
C SER A 366 9.63 -32.14 37.40
N THR A 367 9.64 -32.18 36.07
CA THR A 367 9.88 -33.42 35.30
C THR A 367 10.48 -33.09 33.94
#